data_AF-A0A7C9FZ86-F1
#
_entry.id   AF-A0A7C9FZ86-F1
#
_cell.length_a   1.000
_cell.length_b   1.000
_cell.length_c   1.000
_cell.angle_alpha   90.00
_cell.angle_beta   90.00
_cell.angle_gamma   90.00
#
_symmetry.space_group_name_H-M   'P 1'
#
loop_
_entity.id
_entity.type
_entity.pdbx_description
1 polymer ?
#
loop_
_entity_poly.entity_id
_entity_poly.type
_entity_poly.pdbx_seq_one_letter_code
_entity_poly.pdbx_strand_id
1 'polypeptide(L)'
;MFSTRYLLGLPCSLLLLFSSALLAQNTVVTSSEPIAGNGSKNVLIGPDNIYSATFRGSYNVFSGYQAGQSNTTGAENVFTGSYSGNNNSIGSHNVFTGTYAGYSNTTGYANVFTGYEAGKFNATGHTNVFTGVEAGKANTDGRGNVFIGAYAGGYNTTGLNNVFTGLVAGRVNTTGRENVFLGGFTGYSNTTGIGNLFTGFQAGFSNTTGGSNVFTGFQAGLNNKTGSFNTYLGIYADATGANKDALQRATALGNNALVGINDGLVLGDTIHVKVGIGTAYPNERFTLRGNMNFVAYDNSMMLKNQPFLHFNEHESLALGLGAEIPIGTEKTLVLGSDEMTVQIPSLLGTYLPHAGQYLTVNKQGKLILAQPRVQVASVADWSDKVFEEDYALRPLGEVEDFVKKNKHLPGVPSAEKMVAEGMEATAFNAKLLEKIEELTLYVVALEKKNEEVKILREEVAELRSLIQRSKSQTPPK
;
A
#
# COMPACT_ATOMS: atom_id res chain seq x y z
N MET A 1 -114.66 -43.41 4.31
CA MET A 1 -114.12 -44.18 5.44
C MET A 1 -113.03 -43.34 6.11
N PHE A 2 -113.25 -42.99 7.39
CA PHE A 2 -112.36 -42.51 8.47
C PHE A 2 -110.92 -42.05 8.12
N SER A 3 -110.33 -40.95 8.62
CA SER A 3 -110.59 -40.01 9.74
C SER A 3 -109.60 -38.83 9.56
N THR A 4 -109.98 -37.55 9.44
CA THR A 4 -110.07 -36.47 10.49
C THR A 4 -108.86 -36.44 11.45
N ARG A 5 -108.08 -35.36 11.70
CA ARG A 5 -108.34 -33.93 12.03
C ARG A 5 -107.05 -33.09 11.73
N TYR A 6 -107.06 -31.85 11.18
CA TYR A 6 -107.34 -30.52 11.79
C TYR A 6 -106.56 -30.26 13.10
N LEU A 7 -105.82 -29.16 13.37
CA LEU A 7 -106.08 -27.70 13.30
C LEU A 7 -104.72 -26.98 13.57
N LEU A 8 -104.25 -26.00 12.77
CA LEU A 8 -104.39 -24.53 12.90
C LEU A 8 -103.64 -23.82 14.05
N GLY A 9 -102.77 -22.87 13.64
CA GLY A 9 -102.13 -21.82 14.45
C GLY A 9 -101.26 -20.87 13.60
N LEU A 10 -101.90 -19.94 12.88
CA LEU A 10 -101.33 -18.76 12.16
C LEU A 10 -100.96 -17.61 13.17
N PRO A 11 -100.33 -16.44 12.81
CA PRO A 11 -100.16 -15.81 11.48
C PRO A 11 -98.84 -15.05 11.16
N CYS A 12 -98.75 -14.59 9.91
CA CYS A 12 -98.23 -13.28 9.41
C CYS A 12 -96.74 -12.87 9.51
N SER A 13 -96.15 -12.78 8.30
CA SER A 13 -95.46 -11.58 7.75
C SER A 13 -94.06 -11.21 8.27
N LEU A 14 -93.03 -11.51 7.48
CA LEU A 14 -92.15 -10.43 6.99
C LEU A 14 -91.35 -10.86 5.75
N LEU A 15 -91.66 -10.19 4.65
CA LEU A 15 -90.80 -10.04 3.48
C LEU A 15 -89.59 -9.19 3.93
N LEU A 16 -88.39 -9.76 3.96
CA LEU A 16 -87.14 -9.00 3.98
C LEU A 16 -86.35 -9.33 2.72
N LEU A 17 -86.39 -8.38 1.80
CA LEU A 17 -85.53 -8.25 0.62
C LEU A 17 -84.07 -8.08 1.05
N PHE A 18 -83.19 -8.54 0.14
CA PHE A 18 -81.73 -8.40 0.11
C PHE A 18 -80.88 -9.32 1.00
N SER A 19 -80.48 -10.44 0.42
CA SER A 19 -79.03 -10.64 0.20
C SER A 19 -78.80 -11.35 -1.14
N SER A 20 -78.53 -10.55 -2.17
CA SER A 20 -77.71 -11.04 -3.28
C SER A 20 -76.32 -11.34 -2.71
N ALA A 21 -76.10 -12.59 -2.28
CA ALA A 21 -74.80 -13.09 -1.88
C ALA A 21 -74.66 -14.58 -2.23
N LEU A 22 -74.89 -14.92 -3.50
CA LEU A 22 -74.34 -16.12 -4.14
C LEU A 22 -73.79 -15.59 -5.46
N LEU A 23 -72.48 -15.50 -5.69
CA LEU A 23 -71.56 -16.64 -5.70
C LEU A 23 -70.15 -16.15 -5.35
N ALA A 24 -69.60 -16.63 -4.24
CA ALA A 24 -68.16 -16.82 -4.18
C ALA A 24 -67.82 -17.89 -5.24
N GLN A 25 -67.29 -17.49 -6.39
CA GLN A 25 -66.90 -18.43 -7.44
C GLN A 25 -65.58 -19.09 -7.01
N ASN A 26 -65.67 -20.18 -6.23
CA ASN A 26 -64.52 -21.03 -5.92
C ASN A 26 -64.60 -22.29 -6.80
N THR A 27 -63.49 -22.68 -7.41
CA THR A 27 -63.39 -23.96 -8.15
C THR A 27 -62.81 -25.00 -7.20
N VAL A 28 -63.62 -25.97 -6.80
CA VAL A 28 -63.27 -27.01 -5.83
C VAL A 28 -63.24 -28.37 -6.53
N VAL A 29 -62.07 -29.00 -6.56
CA VAL A 29 -61.86 -30.34 -7.12
C VAL A 29 -61.32 -31.23 -6.00
N THR A 30 -62.20 -31.71 -5.12
CA THR A 30 -61.86 -32.46 -3.91
C THR A 30 -62.70 -33.74 -3.79
N SER A 31 -62.28 -34.68 -2.92
CA SER A 31 -63.02 -35.88 -2.54
C SER A 31 -63.67 -35.80 -1.15
N SER A 32 -63.58 -34.66 -0.46
CA SER A 32 -64.18 -34.40 0.87
C SER A 32 -64.83 -33.00 0.94
N GLU A 33 -65.83 -32.88 1.83
CA GLU A 33 -66.89 -31.85 1.97
C GLU A 33 -66.51 -30.34 1.87
N PRO A 34 -67.49 -29.44 1.60
CA PRO A 34 -67.23 -28.08 1.11
C PRO A 34 -66.65 -27.09 2.14
N ILE A 35 -65.95 -26.08 1.59
CA ILE A 35 -65.36 -24.92 2.28
C ILE A 35 -66.42 -24.20 3.16
N ALA A 36 -66.19 -24.10 4.46
CA ALA A 36 -67.13 -23.47 5.39
C ALA A 36 -67.02 -21.92 5.50
N GLY A 37 -66.48 -21.21 4.49
CA GLY A 37 -66.18 -19.78 4.57
C GLY A 37 -66.61 -18.92 3.36
N ASN A 38 -66.66 -17.59 3.55
CA ASN A 38 -67.09 -16.59 2.56
C ASN A 38 -65.95 -16.08 1.65
N GLY A 39 -64.83 -16.80 1.53
CA GLY A 39 -63.74 -16.44 0.61
C GLY A 39 -64.12 -16.58 -0.86
N SER A 40 -63.52 -15.79 -1.77
CA SER A 40 -63.93 -15.72 -3.18
C SER A 40 -62.79 -15.94 -4.18
N LYS A 41 -63.10 -16.51 -5.36
CA LYS A 41 -62.15 -16.68 -6.48
C LYS A 41 -60.93 -17.54 -6.12
N ASN A 42 -61.14 -18.60 -5.35
CA ASN A 42 -60.10 -19.56 -4.98
C ASN A 42 -60.19 -20.84 -5.81
N VAL A 43 -59.06 -21.49 -6.07
CA VAL A 43 -58.96 -22.81 -6.71
C VAL A 43 -58.42 -23.81 -5.68
N LEU A 44 -59.19 -24.83 -5.33
CA LEU A 44 -58.79 -25.88 -4.37
C LEU A 44 -58.79 -27.24 -5.06
N ILE A 45 -57.66 -27.96 -4.97
CA ILE A 45 -57.47 -29.27 -5.61
C ILE A 45 -56.85 -30.24 -4.60
N GLY A 46 -57.57 -31.30 -4.25
CA GLY A 46 -57.11 -32.33 -3.29
C GLY A 46 -57.85 -32.32 -1.94
N PRO A 47 -57.54 -33.28 -1.05
CA PRO A 47 -58.25 -33.41 0.22
C PRO A 47 -57.75 -32.43 1.28
N ASP A 48 -58.69 -32.00 2.14
CA ASP A 48 -58.46 -31.22 3.36
C ASP A 48 -57.74 -29.87 3.16
N ASN A 49 -57.84 -29.31 1.95
CA ASN A 49 -57.51 -27.92 1.68
C ASN A 49 -58.51 -27.00 2.41
N ILE A 50 -58.01 -26.04 3.17
CA ILE A 50 -58.80 -25.06 3.96
C ILE A 50 -59.86 -25.73 4.85
N TYR A 51 -59.53 -25.92 6.13
CA TYR A 51 -60.46 -26.48 7.12
C TYR A 51 -60.86 -25.42 8.15
N SER A 52 -61.44 -24.30 7.68
CA SER A 52 -61.82 -23.19 8.55
C SER A 52 -63.13 -22.54 8.15
N ALA A 53 -64.09 -22.54 9.07
CA ALA A 53 -65.36 -21.82 8.93
C ALA A 53 -65.21 -20.28 8.90
N THR A 54 -64.00 -19.79 9.17
CA THR A 54 -63.68 -18.37 9.18
C THR A 54 -62.94 -17.91 7.93
N PHE A 55 -62.80 -18.79 6.93
CA PHE A 55 -62.10 -18.46 5.69
C PHE A 55 -62.80 -17.33 4.91
N ARG A 56 -62.09 -16.22 4.71
CA ARG A 56 -62.46 -15.00 3.99
C ARG A 56 -61.41 -14.60 2.94
N GLY A 57 -60.36 -15.40 2.74
CA GLY A 57 -59.31 -15.16 1.76
C GLY A 57 -59.81 -15.22 0.32
N SER A 58 -59.12 -14.52 -0.59
CA SER A 58 -59.50 -14.48 -2.01
C SER A 58 -58.30 -14.67 -2.94
N TYR A 59 -58.55 -15.10 -4.17
CA TYR A 59 -57.53 -15.28 -5.22
C TYR A 59 -56.42 -16.28 -4.88
N ASN A 60 -56.72 -17.32 -4.10
CA ASN A 60 -55.74 -18.35 -3.75
C ASN A 60 -55.83 -19.58 -4.67
N VAL A 61 -54.71 -20.26 -4.89
CA VAL A 61 -54.63 -21.57 -5.56
C VAL A 61 -53.99 -22.57 -4.60
N PHE A 62 -54.76 -23.52 -4.07
CA PHE A 62 -54.25 -24.57 -3.18
C PHE A 62 -54.42 -25.95 -3.82
N SER A 63 -53.32 -26.67 -3.98
CA SER A 63 -53.28 -27.96 -4.66
C SER A 63 -52.42 -28.96 -3.89
N GLY A 64 -53.04 -30.00 -3.32
CA GLY A 64 -52.39 -31.06 -2.55
C GLY A 64 -52.98 -31.21 -1.13
N TYR A 65 -52.70 -32.36 -0.50
CA TYR A 65 -53.23 -32.69 0.82
C TYR A 65 -52.88 -31.62 1.85
N GLN A 66 -53.91 -31.02 2.49
CA GLN A 66 -53.77 -30.00 3.53
C GLN A 66 -52.95 -28.75 3.12
N ALA A 67 -52.88 -28.42 1.83
CA ALA A 67 -52.26 -27.16 1.40
C ALA A 67 -53.14 -25.98 1.83
N GLY A 68 -52.55 -24.99 2.52
CA GLY A 68 -53.24 -23.79 3.03
C GLY A 68 -54.31 -24.04 4.10
N GLN A 69 -54.28 -25.18 4.79
CA GLN A 69 -55.35 -25.62 5.70
C GLN A 69 -55.80 -24.58 6.74
N SER A 70 -54.84 -23.87 7.36
CA SER A 70 -55.11 -22.90 8.43
C SER A 70 -55.45 -21.49 7.94
N ASN A 71 -55.58 -21.29 6.63
CA ASN A 71 -55.83 -19.96 6.08
C ASN A 71 -57.21 -19.44 6.48
N THR A 72 -57.21 -18.24 7.07
CA THR A 72 -58.41 -17.50 7.47
C THR A 72 -58.63 -16.30 6.56
N THR A 73 -57.68 -15.36 6.45
CA THR A 73 -57.87 -14.13 5.63
C THR A 73 -56.80 -13.90 4.57
N GLY A 74 -55.80 -14.78 4.45
CA GLY A 74 -54.72 -14.65 3.48
C GLY A 74 -55.22 -14.68 2.05
N ALA A 75 -54.71 -13.78 1.21
CA ALA A 75 -55.11 -13.62 -0.19
C ALA A 75 -53.93 -13.77 -1.15
N GLU A 76 -54.23 -14.06 -2.42
CA GLU A 76 -53.25 -14.09 -3.50
C GLU A 76 -52.09 -15.07 -3.28
N ASN A 77 -52.37 -16.21 -2.65
CA ASN A 77 -51.37 -17.25 -2.41
C ASN A 77 -51.48 -18.41 -3.41
N VAL A 78 -50.36 -19.00 -3.81
CA VAL A 78 -50.28 -20.21 -4.62
C VAL A 78 -49.55 -21.29 -3.82
N PHE A 79 -50.25 -22.28 -3.29
CA PHE A 79 -49.68 -23.40 -2.53
C PHE A 79 -49.89 -24.72 -3.29
N THR A 80 -48.81 -25.38 -3.68
CA THR A 80 -48.85 -26.64 -4.43
C THR A 80 -47.92 -27.66 -3.78
N GLY A 81 -48.45 -28.82 -3.40
CA GLY A 81 -47.73 -29.88 -2.69
C GLY A 81 -48.34 -30.17 -1.32
N SER A 82 -48.15 -31.40 -0.83
CA SER A 82 -48.71 -31.81 0.46
C SER A 82 -48.16 -30.95 1.60
N TYR A 83 -49.05 -30.43 2.44
CA TYR A 83 -48.77 -29.53 3.56
C TYR A 83 -48.10 -28.20 3.18
N SER A 84 -48.15 -27.80 1.91
CA SER A 84 -47.61 -26.51 1.48
C SER A 84 -48.41 -25.36 2.12
N GLY A 85 -47.72 -24.45 2.82
CA GLY A 85 -48.36 -23.31 3.52
C GLY A 85 -49.41 -23.71 4.58
N ASN A 86 -49.31 -24.90 5.17
CA ASN A 86 -50.35 -25.46 6.03
C ASN A 86 -50.79 -24.54 7.19
N ASN A 87 -49.83 -23.88 7.86
CA ASN A 87 -50.12 -22.99 9.00
C ASN A 87 -50.43 -21.54 8.60
N ASN A 88 -50.49 -21.21 7.30
CA ASN A 88 -50.64 -19.83 6.83
C ASN A 88 -52.00 -19.29 7.22
N SER A 89 -52.08 -18.46 8.25
CA SER A 89 -53.34 -17.95 8.80
C SER A 89 -53.81 -16.70 8.07
N ILE A 90 -52.94 -15.70 7.91
CA ILE A 90 -53.27 -14.40 7.29
C ILE A 90 -52.25 -13.94 6.25
N GLY A 91 -51.14 -14.65 6.08
CA GLY A 91 -50.10 -14.33 5.09
C GLY A 91 -50.65 -14.30 3.66
N SER A 92 -50.17 -13.35 2.86
CA SER A 92 -50.67 -13.05 1.51
C SER A 92 -49.54 -12.91 0.50
N HIS A 93 -49.85 -13.05 -0.80
CA HIS A 93 -48.88 -12.93 -1.90
C HIS A 93 -47.73 -13.95 -1.83
N ASN A 94 -47.97 -15.15 -1.29
CA ASN A 94 -46.95 -16.19 -1.18
C ASN A 94 -47.08 -17.25 -2.29
N VAL A 95 -45.97 -17.72 -2.84
CA VAL A 95 -45.91 -18.84 -3.79
C VAL A 95 -45.12 -19.97 -3.16
N PHE A 96 -45.79 -21.03 -2.71
CA PHE A 96 -45.16 -22.22 -2.14
C PHE A 96 -45.40 -23.43 -3.04
N THR A 97 -44.33 -24.03 -3.54
CA THR A 97 -44.38 -25.21 -4.43
C THR A 97 -43.44 -26.29 -3.90
N GLY A 98 -43.98 -27.39 -3.39
CA GLY A 98 -43.23 -28.50 -2.83
C GLY A 98 -43.84 -28.99 -1.52
N THR A 99 -43.62 -30.27 -1.21
CA THR A 99 -44.07 -30.86 0.06
C THR A 99 -43.42 -30.11 1.23
N TYR A 100 -44.24 -29.67 2.19
CA TYR A 100 -43.85 -28.84 3.35
C TYR A 100 -43.21 -27.48 3.01
N ALA A 101 -43.29 -27.00 1.77
CA ALA A 101 -42.82 -25.64 1.45
C ALA A 101 -43.64 -24.61 2.24
N GLY A 102 -42.95 -23.75 3.00
CA GLY A 102 -43.59 -22.72 3.85
C GLY A 102 -44.54 -23.26 4.94
N TYR A 103 -44.38 -24.53 5.36
CA TYR A 103 -45.30 -25.21 6.28
C TYR A 103 -45.71 -24.38 7.51
N SER A 104 -44.75 -23.74 8.19
CA SER A 104 -44.97 -22.97 9.42
C SER A 104 -45.28 -21.49 9.19
N ASN A 105 -45.44 -21.03 7.95
CA ASN A 105 -45.79 -19.62 7.69
C ASN A 105 -47.10 -19.30 8.37
N THR A 106 -47.16 -18.24 9.17
CA THR A 106 -48.39 -17.80 9.84
C THR A 106 -48.86 -16.48 9.22
N THR A 107 -47.99 -15.48 9.25
CA THR A 107 -48.28 -14.09 8.84
C THR A 107 -47.35 -13.58 7.73
N GLY A 108 -46.29 -14.33 7.39
CA GLY A 108 -45.33 -13.94 6.37
C GLY A 108 -45.98 -13.73 5.00
N TYR A 109 -45.48 -12.75 4.24
CA TYR A 109 -46.05 -12.32 2.96
C TYR A 109 -44.97 -12.14 1.89
N ALA A 110 -45.37 -12.12 0.62
CA ALA A 110 -44.47 -11.90 -0.52
C ALA A 110 -43.27 -12.88 -0.55
N ASN A 111 -43.45 -14.13 -0.14
CA ASN A 111 -42.42 -15.16 -0.19
C ASN A 111 -42.60 -16.09 -1.40
N VAL A 112 -41.50 -16.54 -1.99
CA VAL A 112 -41.48 -17.56 -3.06
C VAL A 112 -40.65 -18.74 -2.59
N PHE A 113 -41.29 -19.85 -2.21
CA PHE A 113 -40.62 -21.08 -1.75
C PHE A 113 -40.89 -22.23 -2.72
N THR A 114 -39.85 -22.76 -3.37
CA THR A 114 -39.95 -23.85 -4.34
C THR A 114 -38.97 -24.97 -3.99
N GLY A 115 -39.47 -26.14 -3.60
CA GLY A 115 -38.68 -27.32 -3.25
C GLY A 115 -39.21 -28.02 -2.00
N TYR A 116 -38.76 -29.26 -1.79
CA TYR A 116 -39.05 -30.01 -0.57
C TYR A 116 -38.54 -29.24 0.66
N GLU A 117 -39.44 -28.92 1.60
CA GLU A 117 -39.13 -28.18 2.84
C GLU A 117 -38.45 -26.80 2.64
N ALA A 118 -38.59 -26.18 1.46
CA ALA A 118 -38.13 -24.82 1.24
C ALA A 118 -38.87 -23.85 2.19
N GLY A 119 -38.13 -23.08 2.99
CA GLY A 119 -38.69 -22.16 3.99
C GLY A 119 -39.61 -22.81 5.03
N LYS A 120 -39.46 -24.11 5.32
CA LYS A 120 -40.39 -24.89 6.16
C LYS A 120 -40.77 -24.19 7.46
N PHE A 121 -39.79 -23.63 8.19
CA PHE A 121 -40.00 -23.03 9.50
C PHE A 121 -40.22 -21.51 9.48
N ASN A 122 -40.39 -20.90 8.29
CA ASN A 122 -40.62 -19.45 8.15
C ASN A 122 -41.94 -19.10 8.80
N ALA A 123 -41.95 -18.45 9.97
CA ALA A 123 -43.15 -18.12 10.72
C ALA A 123 -43.71 -16.75 10.31
N THR A 124 -42.87 -15.71 10.31
CA THR A 124 -43.28 -14.32 10.00
C THR A 124 -42.39 -13.61 8.97
N GLY A 125 -41.31 -14.25 8.53
CA GLY A 125 -40.42 -13.73 7.50
C GLY A 125 -41.16 -13.42 6.19
N HIS A 126 -40.72 -12.38 5.49
CA HIS A 126 -41.35 -11.88 4.27
C HIS A 126 -40.30 -11.47 3.24
N THR A 127 -40.77 -11.30 2.00
CA THR A 127 -39.94 -10.89 0.85
C THR A 127 -38.73 -11.80 0.64
N ASN A 128 -38.89 -13.11 0.85
CA ASN A 128 -37.84 -14.10 0.66
C ASN A 128 -38.09 -14.94 -0.61
N VAL A 129 -37.01 -15.38 -1.26
CA VAL A 129 -37.04 -16.29 -2.42
C VAL A 129 -36.18 -17.51 -2.10
N PHE A 130 -36.79 -18.66 -1.81
CA PHE A 130 -36.08 -19.91 -1.52
C PHE A 130 -36.39 -20.98 -2.56
N THR A 131 -35.41 -21.35 -3.37
CA THR A 131 -35.56 -22.36 -4.43
C THR A 131 -34.54 -23.47 -4.24
N GLY A 132 -34.99 -24.69 -3.94
CA GLY A 132 -34.15 -25.86 -3.72
C GLY A 132 -34.64 -26.71 -2.54
N VAL A 133 -34.14 -27.95 -2.47
CA VAL A 133 -34.40 -28.83 -1.32
C VAL A 133 -33.83 -28.20 -0.06
N GLU A 134 -34.67 -27.98 0.95
CA GLU A 134 -34.33 -27.36 2.23
C GLU A 134 -33.66 -25.96 2.14
N ALA A 135 -33.86 -25.23 1.04
CA ALA A 135 -33.41 -23.84 0.93
C ALA A 135 -34.12 -22.98 2.01
N GLY A 136 -33.34 -22.28 2.83
CA GLY A 136 -33.87 -21.45 3.93
C GLY A 136 -34.72 -22.20 4.96
N LYS A 137 -34.56 -23.52 5.10
CA LYS A 137 -35.44 -24.39 5.91
C LYS A 137 -35.68 -23.88 7.33
N ALA A 138 -34.64 -23.40 8.02
CA ALA A 138 -34.71 -22.94 9.40
C ALA A 138 -35.09 -21.46 9.58
N ASN A 139 -35.36 -20.72 8.50
CA ASN A 139 -35.69 -19.29 8.59
C ASN A 139 -36.93 -19.15 9.45
N THR A 140 -36.94 -18.34 10.51
CA THR A 140 -38.14 -18.09 11.34
C THR A 140 -38.72 -16.72 11.00
N ASP A 141 -37.87 -15.68 11.02
CA ASP A 141 -38.28 -14.28 10.88
C ASP A 141 -37.40 -13.47 9.93
N GLY A 142 -36.40 -14.11 9.30
CA GLY A 142 -35.52 -13.46 8.33
C GLY A 142 -36.27 -12.92 7.11
N ARG A 143 -35.77 -11.82 6.54
CA ARG A 143 -36.45 -11.03 5.51
C ARG A 143 -35.50 -10.64 4.39
N GLY A 144 -36.03 -10.51 3.17
CA GLY A 144 -35.26 -10.03 2.03
C GLY A 144 -34.16 -10.99 1.57
N ASN A 145 -34.26 -12.28 1.89
CA ASN A 145 -33.24 -13.26 1.54
C ASN A 145 -33.56 -13.96 0.22
N VAL A 146 -32.53 -14.22 -0.60
CA VAL A 146 -32.62 -15.00 -1.83
C VAL A 146 -31.71 -16.21 -1.70
N PHE A 147 -32.27 -17.41 -1.51
CA PHE A 147 -31.54 -18.67 -1.41
C PHE A 147 -31.90 -19.60 -2.57
N ILE A 148 -30.96 -19.88 -3.45
CA ILE A 148 -31.16 -20.70 -4.64
C ILE A 148 -30.13 -21.83 -4.65
N GLY A 149 -30.58 -23.07 -4.49
CA GLY A 149 -29.74 -24.26 -4.41
C GLY A 149 -30.15 -25.16 -3.25
N ALA A 150 -29.83 -26.45 -3.33
CA ALA A 150 -30.11 -27.38 -2.24
C ALA A 150 -29.32 -26.96 -0.98
N TYR A 151 -30.03 -26.86 0.15
CA TYR A 151 -29.52 -26.46 1.47
C TYR A 151 -28.91 -25.05 1.54
N ALA A 152 -29.14 -24.18 0.54
CA ALA A 152 -28.69 -22.80 0.57
C ALA A 152 -29.36 -22.06 1.74
N GLY A 153 -28.55 -21.42 2.60
CA GLY A 153 -29.05 -20.74 3.81
C GLY A 153 -29.85 -21.65 4.77
N GLY A 154 -29.63 -22.97 4.75
CA GLY A 154 -30.50 -23.94 5.42
C GLY A 154 -30.68 -23.73 6.93
N TYR A 155 -29.69 -23.16 7.63
CA TYR A 155 -29.75 -22.83 9.06
C TYR A 155 -29.93 -21.34 9.37
N ASN A 156 -30.26 -20.51 8.38
CA ASN A 156 -30.60 -19.11 8.62
C ASN A 156 -31.85 -19.03 9.48
N THR A 157 -31.82 -18.32 10.60
CA THR A 157 -32.98 -18.16 11.50
C THR A 157 -33.58 -16.77 11.37
N THR A 158 -32.75 -15.73 11.54
CA THR A 158 -33.18 -14.32 11.57
C THR A 158 -32.34 -13.40 10.69
N GLY A 159 -31.41 -13.97 9.90
CA GLY A 159 -30.59 -13.21 8.97
C GLY A 159 -31.42 -12.49 7.91
N LEU A 160 -30.90 -11.38 7.41
CA LEU A 160 -31.63 -10.48 6.51
C LEU A 160 -30.77 -10.01 5.34
N ASN A 161 -31.42 -9.76 4.21
CA ASN A 161 -30.79 -9.23 2.98
C ASN A 161 -29.60 -10.06 2.49
N ASN A 162 -29.66 -11.39 2.60
CA ASN A 162 -28.62 -12.28 2.08
C ASN A 162 -29.00 -12.85 0.70
N VAL A 163 -28.01 -13.03 -0.18
CA VAL A 163 -28.17 -13.68 -1.49
C VAL A 163 -27.23 -14.89 -1.55
N PHE A 164 -27.75 -16.10 -1.41
CA PHE A 164 -26.98 -17.35 -1.48
C PHE A 164 -27.43 -18.19 -2.67
N THR A 165 -26.54 -18.35 -3.65
CA THR A 165 -26.80 -19.13 -4.86
C THR A 165 -25.74 -20.22 -5.01
N GLY A 166 -26.15 -21.49 -4.93
CA GLY A 166 -25.30 -22.65 -5.05
C GLY A 166 -25.63 -23.75 -4.03
N LEU A 167 -25.15 -24.97 -4.29
CA LEU A 167 -25.26 -26.08 -3.34
C LEU A 167 -24.60 -25.69 -2.01
N VAL A 168 -25.36 -25.77 -0.92
CA VAL A 168 -24.95 -25.48 0.47
C VAL A 168 -24.29 -24.10 0.69
N ALA A 169 -24.56 -23.12 -0.19
CA ALA A 169 -24.07 -21.75 -0.02
C ALA A 169 -24.63 -21.15 1.28
N GLY A 170 -23.75 -20.62 2.14
CA GLY A 170 -24.14 -20.01 3.42
C GLY A 170 -24.91 -20.94 4.37
N ARG A 171 -24.76 -22.28 4.26
CA ARG A 171 -25.60 -23.25 4.96
C ARG A 171 -25.71 -23.00 6.47
N VAL A 172 -24.61 -22.62 7.12
CA VAL A 172 -24.51 -22.47 8.59
C VAL A 172 -24.77 -21.02 9.04
N ASN A 173 -25.16 -20.12 8.15
CA ASN A 173 -25.51 -18.74 8.53
C ASN A 173 -26.74 -18.78 9.42
N THR A 174 -26.65 -18.21 10.63
CA THR A 174 -27.77 -18.15 11.58
C THR A 174 -28.39 -16.76 11.60
N THR A 175 -27.57 -15.72 11.85
CA THR A 175 -28.02 -14.32 12.00
C THR A 175 -27.23 -13.31 11.16
N GLY A 176 -26.30 -13.79 10.32
CA GLY A 176 -25.54 -12.95 9.41
C GLY A 176 -26.46 -12.20 8.43
N ARG A 177 -26.04 -11.00 8.05
CA ARG A 177 -26.83 -10.11 7.17
C ARG A 177 -25.99 -9.54 6.03
N GLU A 178 -26.66 -9.13 4.96
CA GLU A 178 -26.03 -8.40 3.84
C GLU A 178 -24.88 -9.18 3.18
N ASN A 179 -24.96 -10.51 3.16
CA ASN A 179 -23.96 -11.35 2.52
C ASN A 179 -24.42 -11.80 1.13
N VAL A 180 -23.51 -11.81 0.16
CA VAL A 180 -23.72 -12.31 -1.20
C VAL A 180 -22.77 -13.46 -1.46
N PHE A 181 -23.27 -14.69 -1.51
CA PHE A 181 -22.51 -15.92 -1.72
C PHE A 181 -22.94 -16.63 -3.01
N LEU A 182 -22.04 -16.70 -3.99
CA LEU A 182 -22.31 -17.21 -5.33
C LEU A 182 -21.35 -18.36 -5.67
N GLY A 183 -21.82 -19.61 -5.56
CA GLY A 183 -21.06 -20.81 -5.85
C GLY A 183 -21.39 -21.96 -4.90
N GLY A 184 -20.95 -23.17 -5.24
CA GLY A 184 -21.04 -24.31 -4.32
C GLY A 184 -20.15 -24.07 -3.10
N PHE A 185 -20.68 -24.32 -1.90
CA PHE A 185 -19.96 -24.22 -0.63
C PHE A 185 -19.38 -22.83 -0.30
N THR A 186 -19.80 -21.77 -0.99
CA THR A 186 -19.39 -20.39 -0.65
C THR A 186 -19.90 -19.99 0.72
N GLY A 187 -19.02 -19.43 1.56
CA GLY A 187 -19.38 -18.97 2.90
C GLY A 187 -20.02 -20.05 3.78
N TYR A 188 -19.72 -21.33 3.54
CA TYR A 188 -20.38 -22.48 4.18
C TYR A 188 -20.46 -22.34 5.70
N SER A 189 -19.37 -21.93 6.33
CA SER A 189 -19.23 -21.83 7.79
C SER A 189 -19.64 -20.47 8.36
N ASN A 190 -20.13 -19.52 7.55
CA ASN A 190 -20.46 -18.19 8.04
C ASN A 190 -21.62 -18.31 9.00
N THR A 191 -21.48 -17.86 10.25
CA THR A 191 -22.54 -17.91 11.27
C THR A 191 -23.18 -16.55 11.43
N THR A 192 -22.37 -15.52 11.67
CA THR A 192 -22.82 -14.16 12.04
C THR A 192 -22.14 -13.05 11.24
N GLY A 193 -21.21 -13.38 10.33
CA GLY A 193 -20.51 -12.40 9.50
C GLY A 193 -21.47 -11.55 8.67
N ILE A 194 -21.08 -10.29 8.46
CA ILE A 194 -21.90 -9.24 7.85
C ILE A 194 -21.19 -8.64 6.65
N GLY A 195 -21.92 -8.35 5.57
CA GLY A 195 -21.42 -7.53 4.47
C GLY A 195 -20.35 -8.23 3.62
N ASN A 196 -20.38 -9.56 3.52
CA ASN A 196 -19.38 -10.30 2.75
C ASN A 196 -19.85 -10.57 1.32
N LEU A 197 -18.96 -10.44 0.34
CA LEU A 197 -19.17 -10.84 -1.05
C LEU A 197 -18.23 -12.00 -1.40
N PHE A 198 -18.75 -13.22 -1.47
CA PHE A 198 -17.99 -14.42 -1.84
C PHE A 198 -18.50 -15.01 -3.14
N THR A 199 -17.61 -15.24 -4.10
CA THR A 199 -17.96 -15.84 -5.39
C THR A 199 -16.89 -16.82 -5.86
N GLY A 200 -17.31 -17.98 -6.37
CA GLY A 200 -16.46 -19.10 -6.75
C GLY A 200 -16.56 -20.28 -5.78
N PHE A 201 -16.32 -21.50 -6.26
CA PHE A 201 -16.42 -22.70 -5.42
C PHE A 201 -15.54 -22.59 -4.16
N GLN A 202 -16.15 -22.79 -2.98
CA GLN A 202 -15.50 -22.70 -1.67
C GLN A 202 -14.85 -21.33 -1.34
N ALA A 203 -15.23 -20.24 -2.02
CA ALA A 203 -14.79 -18.91 -1.60
C ALA A 203 -15.34 -18.59 -0.18
N GLY A 204 -14.45 -18.15 0.72
CA GLY A 204 -14.77 -17.85 2.12
C GLY A 204 -15.31 -19.03 2.93
N PHE A 205 -15.01 -20.28 2.53
CA PHE A 205 -15.58 -21.49 3.13
C PHE A 205 -15.51 -21.53 4.67
N SER A 206 -14.37 -21.12 5.24
CA SER A 206 -14.11 -21.18 6.69
C SER A 206 -14.53 -19.92 7.45
N ASN A 207 -15.02 -18.88 6.77
CA ASN A 207 -15.39 -17.62 7.41
C ASN A 207 -16.52 -17.89 8.39
N THR A 208 -16.39 -17.53 9.67
CA THR A 208 -17.42 -17.73 10.71
C THR A 208 -18.04 -16.40 11.12
N THR A 209 -17.22 -15.44 11.53
CA THR A 209 -17.67 -14.13 12.04
C THR A 209 -17.07 -12.95 11.30
N GLY A 210 -16.08 -13.20 10.42
CA GLY A 210 -15.45 -12.15 9.59
C GLY A 210 -16.48 -11.40 8.76
N GLY A 211 -16.32 -10.08 8.66
CA GLY A 211 -17.23 -9.18 7.96
C GLY A 211 -16.54 -8.27 6.95
N SER A 212 -17.33 -7.69 6.05
CA SER A 212 -16.85 -6.74 5.03
C SER A 212 -15.72 -7.29 4.16
N ASN A 213 -15.72 -8.58 3.87
CA ASN A 213 -14.72 -9.23 3.03
C ASN A 213 -15.22 -9.41 1.59
N VAL A 214 -14.31 -9.31 0.62
CA VAL A 214 -14.58 -9.57 -0.80
C VAL A 214 -13.66 -10.70 -1.27
N PHE A 215 -14.20 -11.90 -1.48
CA PHE A 215 -13.46 -13.08 -1.95
C PHE A 215 -14.01 -13.57 -3.29
N THR A 216 -13.20 -13.52 -4.33
CA THR A 216 -13.60 -13.85 -5.71
C THR A 216 -12.59 -14.80 -6.33
N GLY A 217 -13.00 -16.05 -6.57
CA GLY A 217 -12.18 -17.09 -7.18
C GLY A 217 -12.38 -18.47 -6.53
N PHE A 218 -11.89 -19.52 -7.19
CA PHE A 218 -11.87 -20.86 -6.60
C PHE A 218 -11.03 -20.85 -5.32
N GLN A 219 -11.65 -21.22 -4.19
CA GLN A 219 -11.04 -21.23 -2.86
C GLN A 219 -10.40 -19.89 -2.43
N ALA A 220 -10.90 -18.77 -2.94
CA ALA A 220 -10.44 -17.46 -2.46
C ALA A 220 -10.85 -17.25 -0.98
N GLY A 221 -9.91 -16.83 -0.12
CA GLY A 221 -10.18 -16.63 1.31
C GLY A 221 -10.58 -17.90 2.07
N LEU A 222 -10.14 -19.07 1.60
CA LEU A 222 -10.50 -20.36 2.19
C LEU A 222 -10.16 -20.44 3.69
N ASN A 223 -9.03 -19.86 4.09
CA ASN A 223 -8.52 -19.94 5.47
C ASN A 223 -9.06 -18.85 6.40
N ASN A 224 -9.71 -17.80 5.89
CA ASN A 224 -10.24 -16.71 6.71
C ASN A 224 -11.36 -17.23 7.63
N LYS A 225 -11.26 -17.01 8.94
CA LYS A 225 -12.32 -17.36 9.91
C LYS A 225 -12.97 -16.11 10.52
N THR A 226 -12.16 -15.22 11.07
CA THR A 226 -12.61 -14.03 11.80
C THR A 226 -12.07 -12.72 11.20
N GLY A 227 -11.16 -12.82 10.23
CA GLY A 227 -10.60 -11.68 9.53
C GLY A 227 -11.66 -10.85 8.82
N SER A 228 -11.48 -9.53 8.81
CA SER A 228 -12.44 -8.57 8.27
C SER A 228 -11.76 -7.53 7.38
N PHE A 229 -12.55 -6.91 6.49
CA PHE A 229 -12.08 -5.90 5.55
C PHE A 229 -11.02 -6.41 4.56
N ASN A 230 -11.01 -7.71 4.27
CA ASN A 230 -10.04 -8.32 3.36
C ASN A 230 -10.57 -8.38 1.92
N THR A 231 -9.68 -8.23 0.94
CA THR A 231 -10.01 -8.35 -0.48
C THR A 231 -9.10 -9.39 -1.13
N TYR A 232 -9.65 -10.56 -1.45
CA TYR A 232 -8.93 -11.64 -2.13
C TYR A 232 -9.55 -11.92 -3.49
N LEU A 233 -8.82 -11.58 -4.57
CA LEU A 233 -9.29 -11.71 -5.94
C LEU A 233 -8.33 -12.60 -6.72
N GLY A 234 -8.76 -13.81 -7.05
CA GLY A 234 -7.98 -14.79 -7.80
C GLY A 234 -8.24 -16.21 -7.32
N ILE A 235 -7.93 -17.18 -8.18
CA ILE A 235 -7.92 -18.59 -7.78
C ILE A 235 -6.81 -18.76 -6.73
N TYR A 236 -7.15 -19.35 -5.58
CA TYR A 236 -6.24 -19.52 -4.44
C TYR A 236 -5.67 -18.21 -3.87
N ALA A 237 -6.31 -17.05 -4.12
CA ALA A 237 -5.96 -15.82 -3.42
C ALA A 237 -6.39 -15.94 -1.95
N ASP A 238 -5.46 -15.85 -1.00
CA ASP A 238 -5.75 -16.13 0.42
C ASP A 238 -4.77 -15.45 1.39
N ALA A 239 -5.04 -15.60 2.68
CA ALA A 239 -4.12 -15.29 3.75
C ALA A 239 -3.07 -16.39 3.96
N THR A 240 -1.89 -16.01 4.42
CA THR A 240 -0.80 -16.95 4.81
C THR A 240 -0.18 -16.58 6.16
N GLY A 241 0.68 -17.47 6.68
CA GLY A 241 1.35 -17.27 7.97
C GLY A 241 0.51 -17.65 9.19
N ALA A 242 1.02 -17.31 10.38
CA ALA A 242 0.45 -17.74 11.66
C ALA A 242 -0.95 -17.15 11.94
N ASN A 243 -1.20 -15.91 11.48
CA ASN A 243 -2.46 -15.18 11.72
C ASN A 243 -3.44 -15.27 10.54
N LYS A 244 -3.29 -16.26 9.65
CA LYS A 244 -4.05 -16.35 8.39
C LYS A 244 -5.57 -16.41 8.56
N ASP A 245 -6.06 -16.81 9.73
CA ASP A 245 -7.49 -16.93 10.00
C ASP A 245 -8.14 -15.63 10.48
N ALA A 246 -7.34 -14.63 10.85
CA ALA A 246 -7.80 -13.40 11.51
C ALA A 246 -7.24 -12.10 10.91
N LEU A 247 -6.58 -12.15 9.75
CA LEU A 247 -6.01 -10.96 9.10
C LEU A 247 -7.05 -9.85 8.88
N GLN A 248 -6.60 -8.60 8.96
CA GLN A 248 -7.42 -7.40 8.83
C GLN A 248 -6.87 -6.50 7.73
N ARG A 249 -7.77 -5.95 6.89
CA ARG A 249 -7.40 -4.99 5.83
C ARG A 249 -6.33 -5.52 4.88
N ALA A 250 -6.32 -6.84 4.67
CA ALA A 250 -5.35 -7.52 3.84
C ALA A 250 -5.90 -7.71 2.42
N THR A 251 -5.10 -7.37 1.42
CA THR A 251 -5.48 -7.45 0.01
C THR A 251 -4.54 -8.36 -0.75
N ALA A 252 -5.08 -9.36 -1.46
CA ALA A 252 -4.33 -10.27 -2.32
C ALA A 252 -5.01 -10.33 -3.69
N LEU A 253 -4.35 -9.82 -4.73
CA LEU A 253 -4.87 -9.76 -6.09
C LEU A 253 -4.00 -10.62 -7.02
N GLY A 254 -4.56 -11.68 -7.57
CA GLY A 254 -3.91 -12.59 -8.51
C GLY A 254 -4.09 -14.06 -8.16
N ASN A 255 -3.87 -14.94 -9.14
CA ASN A 255 -3.81 -16.38 -8.91
C ASN A 255 -2.67 -16.72 -7.93
N ASN A 256 -2.96 -17.47 -6.87
CA ASN A 256 -2.03 -17.79 -5.77
C ASN A 256 -1.43 -16.56 -5.06
N ALA A 257 -2.10 -15.40 -5.08
CA ALA A 257 -1.68 -14.26 -4.29
C ALA A 257 -1.88 -14.56 -2.80
N LEU A 258 -0.82 -14.45 -2.00
CA LEU A 258 -0.85 -14.77 -0.56
C LEU A 258 -0.38 -13.58 0.27
N VAL A 259 -1.26 -13.05 1.12
CA VAL A 259 -0.95 -11.94 2.03
C VAL A 259 -0.76 -12.44 3.46
N GLY A 260 0.34 -12.06 4.10
CA GLY A 260 0.74 -12.62 5.41
C GLY A 260 0.59 -11.69 6.61
N ILE A 261 0.18 -10.45 6.38
CA ILE A 261 0.13 -9.39 7.40
C ILE A 261 -1.17 -8.58 7.30
N ASN A 262 -1.53 -7.92 8.39
CA ASN A 262 -2.56 -6.89 8.37
C ASN A 262 -2.09 -5.70 7.52
N ASP A 263 -3.02 -4.98 6.93
CA ASP A 263 -2.72 -3.77 6.12
C ASP A 263 -1.81 -4.04 4.90
N GLY A 264 -1.61 -5.32 4.56
CA GLY A 264 -0.76 -5.72 3.44
C GLY A 264 -1.51 -5.74 2.11
N LEU A 265 -0.85 -5.30 1.05
CA LEU A 265 -1.28 -5.48 -0.34
C LEU A 265 -0.27 -6.36 -1.07
N VAL A 266 -0.75 -7.47 -1.65
CA VAL A 266 0.02 -8.37 -2.50
C VAL A 266 -0.60 -8.38 -3.90
N LEU A 267 0.22 -8.05 -4.91
CA LEU A 267 -0.15 -8.08 -6.32
C LEU A 267 0.62 -9.20 -7.01
N GLY A 268 -0.09 -10.30 -7.32
CA GLY A 268 0.49 -11.51 -7.89
C GLY A 268 0.86 -12.58 -6.87
N ASP A 269 1.40 -13.70 -7.35
CA ASP A 269 1.93 -14.76 -6.49
C ASP A 269 3.33 -14.39 -5.96
N THR A 270 3.89 -15.26 -5.12
CA THR A 270 5.23 -15.07 -4.55
C THR A 270 6.36 -15.58 -5.45
N ILE A 271 6.07 -16.14 -6.64
CA ILE A 271 7.04 -16.93 -7.43
C ILE A 271 7.08 -16.60 -8.92
N HIS A 272 6.00 -16.22 -9.59
CA HIS A 272 5.96 -16.10 -11.07
C HIS A 272 5.48 -14.74 -11.58
N VAL A 273 4.56 -14.08 -10.87
CA VAL A 273 3.88 -12.89 -11.36
C VAL A 273 4.84 -11.71 -11.46
N LYS A 274 4.63 -10.92 -12.52
CA LYS A 274 5.30 -9.66 -12.83
C LYS A 274 4.26 -8.55 -12.86
N VAL A 275 4.48 -7.46 -12.13
CA VAL A 275 3.54 -6.35 -12.00
C VAL A 275 4.01 -5.19 -12.89
N GLY A 276 3.15 -4.72 -13.78
CA GLY A 276 3.41 -3.58 -14.66
C GLY A 276 2.53 -2.38 -14.35
N ILE A 277 3.13 -1.19 -14.21
CA ILE A 277 2.43 0.10 -14.16
C ILE A 277 2.83 0.91 -15.40
N GLY A 278 1.86 1.29 -16.24
CA GLY A 278 2.13 2.01 -17.50
C GLY A 278 2.71 1.12 -18.62
N THR A 279 2.75 -0.19 -18.44
CA THR A 279 3.19 -1.16 -19.46
C THR A 279 2.39 -2.45 -19.41
N ALA A 280 2.04 -3.00 -20.58
CA ALA A 280 1.44 -4.33 -20.71
C ALA A 280 2.48 -5.47 -20.75
N TYR A 281 3.78 -5.13 -20.79
CA TYR A 281 4.89 -6.07 -20.91
C TYR A 281 5.89 -5.85 -19.76
N PRO A 282 5.53 -6.18 -18.51
CA PRO A 282 6.50 -6.14 -17.43
C PRO A 282 7.56 -7.23 -17.67
N ASN A 283 8.81 -6.80 -17.77
CA ASN A 283 9.95 -7.68 -18.02
C ASN A 283 10.63 -8.14 -16.72
N GLU A 284 10.39 -7.43 -15.61
CA GLU A 284 10.88 -7.73 -14.27
C GLU A 284 9.73 -7.94 -13.28
N ARG A 285 10.03 -8.30 -12.01
CA ARG A 285 9.03 -8.46 -10.95
C ARG A 285 8.12 -7.24 -10.79
N PHE A 286 8.70 -6.06 -10.88
CA PHE A 286 7.98 -4.79 -10.91
C PHE A 286 8.56 -3.93 -12.04
N THR A 287 7.71 -3.48 -12.95
CA THR A 287 8.08 -2.61 -14.06
C THR A 287 7.18 -1.38 -14.08
N LEU A 288 7.75 -0.19 -13.88
CA LEU A 288 7.09 1.08 -14.10
C LEU A 288 7.57 1.70 -15.42
N ARG A 289 6.64 2.10 -16.29
CA ARG A 289 6.93 2.92 -17.47
C ARG A 289 6.20 4.25 -17.35
N GLY A 290 6.91 5.27 -16.87
CA GLY A 290 6.38 6.62 -16.64
C GLY A 290 7.12 7.33 -15.50
N ASN A 291 6.63 8.52 -15.14
CA ASN A 291 7.14 9.28 -14.00
C ASN A 291 6.56 8.72 -12.69
N MET A 292 7.37 8.69 -11.62
CA MET A 292 6.93 8.38 -10.26
C MET A 292 7.00 9.67 -9.42
N ASN A 293 5.89 10.03 -8.78
CA ASN A 293 5.87 11.13 -7.82
C ASN A 293 5.82 10.55 -6.40
N PHE A 294 6.76 10.95 -5.55
CA PHE A 294 6.80 10.53 -4.15
C PHE A 294 6.18 11.62 -3.29
N VAL A 295 5.03 11.31 -2.70
CA VAL A 295 4.35 12.16 -1.72
C VAL A 295 4.20 11.31 -0.46
N ALA A 296 5.18 11.38 0.42
CA ALA A 296 5.16 10.69 1.72
C ALA A 296 5.39 11.72 2.83
N TYR A 297 4.99 11.41 4.07
CA TYR A 297 5.29 12.28 5.22
C TYR A 297 6.80 12.56 5.34
N ASP A 298 7.61 11.60 4.92
CA ASP A 298 9.06 11.64 4.90
C ASP A 298 9.62 11.57 3.48
N ASN A 299 8.85 11.78 2.40
CA ASN A 299 9.30 11.77 1.00
C ASN A 299 10.45 10.78 0.64
N SER A 300 10.43 9.56 1.17
CA SER A 300 11.55 8.61 1.05
C SER A 300 11.17 7.30 0.34
N MET A 301 12.08 6.76 -0.46
CA MET A 301 12.08 5.37 -0.91
C MET A 301 13.11 4.60 -0.09
N MET A 302 12.64 3.57 0.61
CA MET A 302 13.45 2.77 1.52
C MET A 302 13.99 1.51 0.84
N LEU A 303 15.25 1.15 1.12
CA LEU A 303 15.86 -0.13 0.79
C LEU A 303 16.36 -0.77 2.09
N LYS A 304 15.89 -1.98 2.43
CA LYS A 304 16.19 -2.66 3.71
C LYS A 304 15.90 -1.80 4.97
N ASN A 305 14.75 -1.13 5.00
CA ASN A 305 14.36 -0.20 6.07
C ASN A 305 15.31 0.99 6.27
N GLN A 306 16.07 1.38 5.24
CA GLN A 306 16.92 2.58 5.24
C GLN A 306 16.58 3.44 4.03
N PRO A 307 16.51 4.78 4.15
CA PRO A 307 16.22 5.65 3.01
C PRO A 307 17.34 5.51 1.97
N PHE A 308 16.94 5.35 0.71
CA PHE A 308 17.84 5.26 -0.44
C PHE A 308 17.67 6.45 -1.39
N LEU A 309 16.45 6.97 -1.51
CA LEU A 309 16.12 8.17 -2.27
C LEU A 309 15.20 9.00 -1.39
N HIS A 310 15.62 10.19 -0.95
CA HIS A 310 14.80 11.04 -0.09
C HIS A 310 14.92 12.53 -0.47
N PHE A 311 13.80 13.24 -0.42
CA PHE A 311 13.72 14.68 -0.68
C PHE A 311 13.27 15.44 0.58
N ASN A 312 13.91 16.57 0.89
CA ASN A 312 13.42 17.46 1.93
C ASN A 312 12.50 18.56 1.35
N GLU A 313 11.89 19.36 2.23
CA GLU A 313 11.04 20.50 1.88
C GLU A 313 11.78 21.66 1.16
N HIS A 314 13.11 21.59 1.06
CA HIS A 314 13.99 22.59 0.48
C HIS A 314 14.64 22.14 -0.85
N GLU A 315 14.00 21.21 -1.57
CA GLU A 315 14.46 20.68 -2.86
C GLU A 315 15.83 19.97 -2.81
N SER A 316 16.32 19.60 -1.62
CA SER A 316 17.54 18.80 -1.48
C SER A 316 17.21 17.32 -1.71
N LEU A 317 18.16 16.62 -2.34
CA LEU A 317 18.04 15.21 -2.72
C LEU A 317 19.16 14.41 -2.05
N ALA A 318 18.79 13.39 -1.27
CA ALA A 318 19.70 12.37 -0.78
C ALA A 318 19.53 11.08 -1.58
N LEU A 319 20.65 10.55 -2.07
CA LEU A 319 20.76 9.30 -2.82
C LEU A 319 21.81 8.40 -2.18
N GLY A 320 21.41 7.22 -1.71
CA GLY A 320 22.29 6.21 -1.10
C GLY A 320 21.80 5.75 0.28
N LEU A 321 22.21 4.55 0.66
CA LEU A 321 21.89 3.97 1.97
C LEU A 321 22.55 4.81 3.07
N GLY A 322 21.74 5.40 3.96
CA GLY A 322 22.23 6.23 5.07
C GLY A 322 22.66 7.64 4.65
N ALA A 323 22.28 8.10 3.46
CA ALA A 323 22.45 9.49 3.07
C ALA A 323 21.44 10.37 3.82
N GLU A 324 21.93 11.24 4.70
CA GLU A 324 21.10 12.18 5.45
C GLU A 324 21.23 13.59 4.88
N ILE A 325 20.11 14.31 4.79
CA ILE A 325 20.09 15.72 4.40
C ILE A 325 20.26 16.55 5.68
N PRO A 326 21.36 17.31 5.87
CA PRO A 326 21.54 18.11 7.07
C PRO A 326 20.45 19.18 7.20
N ILE A 327 19.98 19.40 8.42
CA ILE A 327 18.91 20.36 8.73
C ILE A 327 19.33 21.76 8.25
N GLY A 328 18.45 22.42 7.49
CA GLY A 328 18.66 23.77 6.96
C GLY A 328 19.47 23.84 5.66
N THR A 329 19.71 22.72 4.97
CA THR A 329 20.38 22.71 3.66
C THR A 329 19.38 22.89 2.50
N GLU A 330 19.66 23.86 1.64
CA GLU A 330 18.90 24.12 0.41
C GLU A 330 19.70 23.66 -0.81
N LYS A 331 19.01 23.05 -1.78
CA LYS A 331 19.58 22.69 -3.11
C LYS A 331 20.85 21.86 -3.05
N THR A 332 20.95 20.98 -2.06
CA THR A 332 22.10 20.10 -1.87
C THR A 332 21.81 18.70 -2.45
N LEU A 333 22.78 18.14 -3.17
CA LEU A 333 22.79 16.72 -3.56
C LEU A 333 23.70 15.96 -2.58
N VAL A 334 23.14 15.06 -1.78
CA VAL A 334 23.89 14.18 -0.88
C VAL A 334 24.00 12.79 -1.53
N LEU A 335 25.23 12.31 -1.72
CA LEU A 335 25.52 11.01 -2.30
C LEU A 335 26.23 10.13 -1.26
N GLY A 336 25.54 9.13 -0.70
CA GLY A 336 26.09 8.18 0.27
C GLY A 336 26.16 8.66 1.73
N SER A 337 26.61 7.76 2.62
CA SER A 337 26.89 8.02 4.05
C SER A 337 28.38 8.29 4.30
N ASP A 338 28.74 8.58 5.55
CA ASP A 338 30.09 8.96 6.04
C ASP A 338 31.26 8.03 5.60
N GLU A 339 30.98 6.87 5.02
CA GLU A 339 31.97 5.87 4.59
C GLU A 339 31.90 5.51 3.09
N MET A 340 30.99 6.10 2.30
CA MET A 340 30.85 5.75 0.89
C MET A 340 31.71 6.64 -0.01
N THR A 341 32.68 6.01 -0.68
CA THR A 341 33.43 6.65 -1.76
C THR A 341 32.50 6.82 -2.97
N VAL A 342 32.09 8.07 -3.24
CA VAL A 342 31.52 8.42 -4.54
C VAL A 342 32.65 8.35 -5.56
N GLN A 343 32.86 7.19 -6.17
CA GLN A 343 33.74 7.11 -7.33
C GLN A 343 33.05 7.83 -8.49
N ILE A 344 33.32 9.13 -8.60
CA ILE A 344 33.17 9.89 -9.84
C ILE A 344 34.53 9.78 -10.51
N PRO A 345 34.72 8.87 -11.49
CA PRO A 345 35.97 8.81 -12.22
C PRO A 345 36.23 10.22 -12.77
N SER A 346 37.38 10.78 -12.41
CA SER A 346 37.88 12.12 -12.79
C SER A 346 37.62 13.33 -11.88
N LEU A 347 36.92 13.24 -10.72
CA LEU A 347 36.76 14.42 -9.83
C LEU A 347 37.58 14.38 -8.52
N LEU A 348 37.73 13.23 -7.85
CA LEU A 348 38.41 13.17 -6.54
C LEU A 348 39.16 11.83 -6.36
N GLY A 349 40.47 11.82 -6.63
CA GLY A 349 41.35 10.74 -6.20
C GLY A 349 41.69 10.92 -4.71
N THR A 350 41.26 9.99 -3.86
CA THR A 350 41.58 10.03 -2.42
C THR A 350 42.28 8.76 -1.97
N TYR A 351 43.45 8.91 -1.34
CA TYR A 351 44.01 7.96 -0.38
C TYR A 351 44.06 8.65 1.00
N LEU A 352 43.58 7.94 2.03
CA LEU A 352 43.35 8.29 3.46
C LEU A 352 44.66 8.44 4.28
N PRO A 353 44.67 8.76 5.60
CA PRO A 353 43.65 9.31 6.53
C PRO A 353 44.17 10.49 7.41
N HIS A 354 43.36 11.53 7.69
CA HIS A 354 43.27 12.27 8.98
C HIS A 354 42.35 13.49 8.83
N ALA A 355 41.07 13.29 9.16
CA ALA A 355 39.99 14.26 9.09
C ALA A 355 40.38 15.72 9.43
N GLY A 356 40.28 16.57 8.42
CA GLY A 356 40.33 18.03 8.49
C GLY A 356 40.05 18.57 7.08
N GLN A 357 38.99 19.37 6.94
CA GLN A 357 38.45 19.91 5.67
C GLN A 357 39.52 20.18 4.60
N TYR A 358 39.53 19.38 3.52
CA TYR A 358 40.66 19.39 2.58
C TYR A 358 40.52 20.42 1.45
N LEU A 359 39.30 20.75 1.01
CA LEU A 359 39.11 21.68 -0.11
C LEU A 359 37.73 22.36 -0.04
N THR A 360 37.71 23.68 0.04
CA THR A 360 36.48 24.46 -0.15
C THR A 360 36.70 25.54 -1.20
N VAL A 361 35.78 25.65 -2.15
CA VAL A 361 35.72 26.79 -3.07
C VAL A 361 34.64 27.74 -2.55
N ASN A 362 35.04 28.94 -2.15
CA ASN A 362 34.06 29.91 -1.68
C ASN A 362 33.25 30.52 -2.84
N LYS A 363 32.22 31.31 -2.53
CA LYS A 363 31.36 31.97 -3.52
C LYS A 363 32.07 32.94 -4.47
N GLN A 364 33.35 33.24 -4.24
CA GLN A 364 34.20 34.05 -5.11
C GLN A 364 35.22 33.22 -5.89
N GLY A 365 35.13 31.89 -5.85
CA GLY A 365 36.06 30.99 -6.54
C GLY A 365 37.39 30.76 -5.82
N LYS A 366 37.54 31.21 -4.57
CA LYS A 366 38.80 31.04 -3.80
C LYS A 366 38.90 29.63 -3.23
N LEU A 367 40.03 28.99 -3.50
CA LEU A 367 40.45 27.73 -2.90
C LEU A 367 40.84 27.92 -1.42
N ILE A 368 40.26 27.16 -0.51
CA ILE A 368 40.62 27.10 0.91
C ILE A 368 41.12 25.69 1.20
N LEU A 369 42.39 25.59 1.60
CA LEU A 369 43.06 24.35 1.97
C LEU A 369 43.46 24.43 3.44
N ALA A 370 43.01 23.49 4.27
CA ALA A 370 43.53 23.37 5.63
C ALA A 370 44.88 22.64 5.60
N GLN A 371 45.97 23.31 6.00
CA GLN A 371 47.33 22.76 6.10
C GLN A 371 47.95 22.26 4.77
N PRO A 372 48.21 23.14 3.78
CA PRO A 372 48.91 22.73 2.57
C PRO A 372 50.32 22.23 2.90
N ARG A 373 50.67 21.03 2.44
CA ARG A 373 52.05 20.50 2.45
C ARG A 373 52.62 20.62 1.05
N VAL A 374 53.83 21.17 0.94
CA VAL A 374 54.59 21.23 -0.32
C VAL A 374 55.52 20.03 -0.35
N GLN A 375 55.41 19.20 -1.39
CA GLN A 375 56.28 18.06 -1.62
C GLN A 375 56.93 18.23 -2.99
N VAL A 376 58.25 18.04 -3.06
CA VAL A 376 58.99 17.99 -4.31
C VAL A 376 59.16 16.55 -4.78
N ALA A 377 59.22 16.37 -6.10
CA ALA A 377 59.33 15.06 -6.74
C ALA A 377 60.72 14.43 -6.54
N SER A 378 61.77 15.24 -6.49
CA SER A 378 63.14 14.79 -6.27
C SER A 378 63.98 15.84 -5.56
N VAL A 379 65.13 15.44 -5.01
CA VAL A 379 66.11 16.36 -4.41
C VAL A 379 66.66 17.35 -5.46
N ALA A 380 66.75 16.93 -6.73
CA ALA A 380 67.22 17.78 -7.82
C ALA A 380 66.27 18.96 -8.13
N ASP A 381 65.00 18.85 -7.73
CA ASP A 381 63.99 19.90 -7.91
C ASP A 381 63.98 20.91 -6.75
N TRP A 382 64.82 20.70 -5.73
CA TRP A 382 64.99 21.60 -4.59
C TRP A 382 66.21 22.54 -4.78
N SER A 383 66.32 23.60 -3.97
CA SER A 383 67.29 24.67 -4.21
C SER A 383 68.72 24.39 -3.79
N ASP A 384 68.96 23.40 -2.92
CA ASP A 384 70.26 23.15 -2.25
C ASP A 384 71.47 23.03 -3.21
N LYS A 385 71.25 22.79 -4.51
CA LYS A 385 72.26 22.83 -5.57
C LYS A 385 73.11 24.12 -5.62
N VAL A 386 72.65 25.22 -5.00
CA VAL A 386 73.39 26.49 -4.94
C VAL A 386 74.68 26.36 -4.11
N PHE A 387 74.76 25.37 -3.22
CA PHE A 387 75.92 25.17 -2.33
C PHE A 387 76.94 24.15 -2.84
N GLU A 388 76.72 23.55 -4.02
CA GLU A 388 77.68 22.61 -4.62
C GLU A 388 78.95 23.33 -5.12
N GLU A 389 80.10 22.65 -5.06
CA GLU A 389 81.41 23.26 -5.40
C GLU A 389 81.52 23.75 -6.86
N ASP A 390 80.74 23.17 -7.77
CA ASP A 390 80.69 23.51 -9.19
C ASP A 390 79.57 24.50 -9.55
N TYR A 391 78.83 25.01 -8.55
CA TYR A 391 77.77 25.97 -8.79
C TYR A 391 78.34 27.32 -9.27
N ALA A 392 78.02 27.66 -10.53
CA ALA A 392 78.46 28.91 -11.16
C ALA A 392 77.64 30.11 -10.65
N LEU A 393 77.99 30.62 -9.46
CA LEU A 393 77.40 31.84 -8.93
C LEU A 393 77.71 33.04 -9.84
N ARG A 394 76.66 33.65 -10.39
CA ARG A 394 76.80 34.78 -11.32
C ARG A 394 77.45 35.99 -10.63
N PRO A 395 78.38 36.73 -11.25
CA PRO A 395 78.88 37.96 -10.65
C PRO A 395 77.77 39.01 -10.43
N LEU A 396 77.78 39.72 -9.29
CA LEU A 396 76.76 40.73 -8.97
C LEU A 396 76.60 41.81 -10.05
N GLY A 397 77.67 42.18 -10.75
CA GLY A 397 77.59 43.14 -11.87
C GLY A 397 76.72 42.63 -13.03
N GLU A 398 76.83 41.35 -13.38
CA GLU A 398 76.00 40.75 -14.43
C GLU A 398 74.54 40.56 -13.97
N VAL A 399 74.32 40.30 -12.68
CA VAL A 399 72.98 40.26 -12.09
C VAL A 399 72.33 41.64 -12.17
N GLU A 400 73.07 42.69 -11.82
CA GLU A 400 72.61 44.08 -11.89
C GLU A 400 72.19 44.47 -13.31
N ASP A 401 73.03 44.15 -14.31
CA ASP A 401 72.73 44.40 -15.72
C ASP A 401 71.48 43.65 -16.18
N PHE A 402 71.34 42.38 -15.77
CA PHE A 402 70.15 41.57 -16.08
C PHE A 402 68.88 42.19 -15.48
N VAL A 403 68.91 42.59 -14.21
CA VAL A 403 67.74 43.16 -13.52
C VAL A 403 67.37 44.51 -14.11
N LYS A 404 68.35 45.36 -14.45
CA LYS A 404 68.09 46.66 -15.10
C LYS A 404 67.35 46.48 -16.43
N LYS A 405 67.74 45.48 -17.22
CA LYS A 405 67.17 45.16 -18.53
C LYS A 405 65.82 44.45 -18.45
N ASN A 406 65.68 43.42 -17.61
CA ASN A 406 64.55 42.49 -17.64
C ASN A 406 63.52 42.72 -16.51
N LYS A 407 63.82 43.58 -15.52
CA LYS A 407 62.93 43.90 -14.39
C LYS A 407 62.49 42.71 -13.51
N HIS A 408 63.20 41.58 -13.59
CA HIS A 408 63.03 40.43 -12.72
C HIS A 408 64.39 39.75 -12.48
N LEU A 409 64.46 38.85 -11.51
CA LEU A 409 65.68 38.08 -11.22
C LEU A 409 65.93 37.00 -12.28
N PRO A 410 67.21 36.65 -12.57
CA PRO A 410 67.53 35.54 -13.46
C PRO A 410 66.83 34.24 -13.06
N GLY A 411 66.10 33.62 -13.98
CA GLY A 411 65.40 32.35 -13.74
C GLY A 411 64.06 32.46 -13.00
N VAL A 412 63.63 33.65 -12.58
CA VAL A 412 62.26 33.92 -12.12
C VAL A 412 61.46 34.46 -13.32
N PRO A 413 60.23 33.97 -13.59
CA PRO A 413 59.42 34.49 -14.70
C PRO A 413 59.09 35.98 -14.56
N SER A 414 58.81 36.64 -15.70
CA SER A 414 58.28 38.01 -15.68
C SER A 414 56.85 38.05 -15.15
N ALA A 415 56.40 39.22 -14.69
CA ALA A 415 55.03 39.42 -14.23
C ALA A 415 54.00 39.07 -15.31
N GLU A 416 54.27 39.40 -16.57
CA GLU A 416 53.42 39.08 -17.73
C GLU A 416 53.30 37.56 -17.92
N LYS A 417 54.41 36.83 -17.83
CA LYS A 417 54.42 35.37 -17.95
C LYS A 417 53.67 34.70 -16.78
N MET A 418 53.81 35.23 -15.56
CA MET A 418 53.07 34.76 -14.39
C MET A 418 51.55 34.94 -14.52
N VAL A 419 51.09 36.01 -15.18
CA VAL A 419 49.66 36.24 -15.43
C VAL A 419 49.12 35.32 -16.52
N ALA A 420 49.90 35.09 -17.58
CA ALA A 420 49.45 34.29 -18.73
C ALA A 420 49.47 32.78 -18.46
N GLU A 421 50.54 32.28 -17.82
CA GLU A 421 50.81 30.84 -17.71
C GLU A 421 50.70 30.33 -16.26
N GLY A 422 50.85 31.21 -15.27
CA GLY A 422 51.03 30.80 -13.88
C GLY A 422 52.32 30.04 -13.64
N MET A 423 52.53 29.59 -12.41
CA MET A 423 53.62 28.69 -12.03
C MET A 423 53.13 27.74 -10.95
N GLU A 424 53.56 26.49 -11.03
CA GLU A 424 53.32 25.51 -9.98
C GLU A 424 53.86 26.00 -8.63
N ALA A 425 53.05 25.88 -7.56
CA ALA A 425 53.38 26.45 -6.26
C ALA A 425 54.69 25.89 -5.69
N THR A 426 54.94 24.59 -5.92
CA THR A 426 56.19 23.93 -5.53
C THR A 426 57.39 24.48 -6.29
N ALA A 427 57.26 24.66 -7.61
CA ALA A 427 58.33 25.22 -8.44
C ALA A 427 58.63 26.68 -8.07
N PHE A 428 57.60 27.46 -7.75
CA PHE A 428 57.75 28.84 -7.29
C PHE A 428 58.50 28.91 -5.95
N ASN A 429 58.13 28.07 -4.97
CA ASN A 429 58.81 28.01 -3.68
C ASN A 429 60.27 27.55 -3.81
N ALA A 430 60.55 26.53 -4.61
CA ALA A 430 61.92 26.07 -4.87
C ALA A 430 62.75 27.17 -5.54
N LYS A 431 62.17 27.90 -6.51
CA LYS A 431 62.85 29.01 -7.19
C LYS A 431 63.14 30.18 -6.25
N LEU A 432 62.22 30.50 -5.34
CA LEU A 432 62.44 31.53 -4.32
C LEU A 432 63.58 31.14 -3.38
N LEU A 433 63.62 29.90 -2.92
CA LEU A 433 64.68 29.42 -2.02
C LEU A 433 66.05 29.46 -2.71
N GLU A 434 66.14 29.08 -3.99
CA GLU A 434 67.37 29.21 -4.81
C GLU A 434 67.91 30.64 -4.80
N LYS A 435 67.03 31.65 -4.86
CA LYS A 435 67.44 33.07 -4.82
C LYS A 435 67.83 33.56 -3.44
N ILE A 436 67.23 33.01 -2.39
CA ILE A 436 67.64 33.31 -1.01
C ILE A 436 69.04 32.72 -0.73
N GLU A 437 69.33 31.53 -1.25
CA GLU A 437 70.64 30.88 -1.09
C GLU A 437 71.73 31.62 -1.88
N GLU A 438 71.47 32.00 -3.14
CA GLU A 438 72.38 32.84 -3.94
C GLU A 438 72.69 34.16 -3.21
N LEU A 439 71.65 34.80 -2.65
CA LEU A 439 71.81 36.02 -1.85
C LEU A 439 72.72 35.79 -0.63
N THR A 440 72.56 34.65 0.04
CA THR A 440 73.37 34.28 1.21
C THR A 440 74.85 34.15 0.84
N LEU A 441 75.18 33.55 -0.31
CA LEU A 441 76.56 33.47 -0.80
C LEU A 441 77.15 34.85 -1.10
N TYR A 442 76.38 35.77 -1.70
CA TYR A 442 76.84 37.14 -1.90
C TYR A 442 77.10 37.88 -0.60
N VAL A 443 76.27 37.68 0.43
CA VAL A 443 76.46 38.29 1.75
C VAL A 443 77.73 37.77 2.43
N VAL A 444 77.98 36.46 2.38
CA VAL A 444 79.22 35.86 2.91
C VAL A 444 80.46 36.41 2.18
N ALA A 445 80.39 36.55 0.85
CA ALA A 445 81.48 37.15 0.07
C ALA A 445 81.69 38.63 0.42
N LEU A 446 80.61 39.36 0.70
CA LEU A 446 80.66 40.76 1.12
C LEU A 446 81.29 40.90 2.52
N GLU A 447 80.95 40.04 3.48
CA GLU A 447 81.58 40.02 4.80
C GLU A 447 83.09 39.76 4.73
N LYS A 448 83.52 38.79 3.91
CA LYS A 448 84.96 38.52 3.70
C LYS A 448 85.69 39.74 3.14
N LYS A 449 85.11 40.42 2.14
CA LYS A 449 85.68 41.65 1.59
C LYS A 449 85.72 42.78 2.62
N ASN A 450 84.72 42.88 3.49
CA ASN A 450 84.71 43.89 4.56
C ASN A 450 85.82 43.64 5.59
N GLU A 451 86.10 42.39 5.95
CA GLU A 451 87.21 42.07 6.86
C GLU A 451 88.57 42.33 6.19
N GLU A 452 88.72 42.00 4.91
CA GLU A 452 89.92 42.36 4.13
C GLU A 452 90.15 43.87 4.09
N VAL A 453 89.09 44.65 3.83
CA VAL A 453 89.15 46.13 3.87
C VAL A 453 89.52 46.64 5.26
N LYS A 454 89.07 45.98 6.33
CA LYS A 454 89.40 46.35 7.71
C LYS A 454 90.88 46.08 8.02
N ILE A 455 91.40 44.91 7.64
CA ILE A 455 92.84 44.58 7.75
C ILE A 455 93.69 45.61 6.99
N LEU A 456 93.33 45.91 5.74
CA LEU A 456 94.02 46.93 4.94
C LEU A 456 93.98 48.32 5.60
N ARG A 457 92.87 48.68 6.26
CA ARG A 457 92.77 49.95 7.01
C ARG A 457 93.68 49.97 8.23
N GLU A 458 93.82 48.86 8.95
CA GLU A 458 94.73 48.72 10.09
C GLU A 458 96.19 48.82 9.65
N GLU A 459 96.59 48.15 8.56
CA GLU A 459 97.93 48.27 7.97
C GLU A 459 98.25 49.71 7.52
N VAL A 460 97.30 50.38 6.87
CA VAL A 460 97.47 51.78 6.47
C VAL A 460 97.60 52.70 7.69
N ALA A 461 96.88 52.42 8.79
CA ALA A 461 97.01 53.18 10.03
C ALA A 461 98.39 52.97 10.69
N GLU A 462 98.91 51.73 10.67
CA GLU A 462 100.22 51.39 11.22
C GLU A 462 101.35 52.05 10.41
N LEU A 463 101.28 51.99 9.08
CA LEU A 463 102.20 52.69 8.17
C LEU A 463 102.21 54.21 8.42
N ARG A 464 101.04 54.81 8.63
CA ARG A 464 100.94 56.25 8.99
C ARG A 464 101.64 56.56 10.31
N SER A 465 101.55 55.67 11.31
CA SER A 465 102.21 55.85 12.61
C SER A 465 103.75 55.77 12.52
N LEU A 466 104.27 54.87 11.67
CA LEU A 466 105.71 54.71 11.42
C LEU A 466 106.30 55.95 10.72
N ILE A 467 105.58 56.53 9.76
CA ILE A 467 105.96 57.80 9.10
C ILE A 467 105.97 58.96 10.12
N GLN A 468 105.07 58.93 11.10
CA GLN A 468 105.03 59.96 12.15
C GLN A 468 106.20 59.83 13.15
N ARG A 469 106.62 58.59 13.47
CA ARG A 469 107.83 58.32 14.26
C ARG A 469 109.12 58.71 13.52
N SER A 470 109.24 58.47 12.22
CA SER A 470 110.46 58.85 11.47
C SER A 470 110.65 60.37 11.35
N LYS A 471 109.56 61.15 11.39
CA LYS A 471 109.62 62.63 11.49
C LYS A 471 110.06 63.16 12.86
N SER A 472 110.07 62.33 13.91
CA SER A 472 110.44 62.74 15.29
C SER A 472 111.90 62.40 15.68
N GLN A 473 112.65 61.71 14.81
CA GLN A 473 114.06 61.34 15.01
C GLN A 473 115.03 62.02 14.03
N THR A 474 114.73 63.25 13.60
CA THR A 474 115.71 64.11 12.94
C THR A 474 116.32 65.05 13.99
N PRO A 475 117.61 64.92 14.36
CA PRO A 475 118.21 65.79 15.37
C PRO A 475 118.32 67.23 14.84
N PRO A 476 118.09 68.26 15.67
CA PRO A 476 118.33 69.64 15.29
C PRO A 476 119.84 69.85 15.05
N LYS A 477 120.15 70.64 14.03
CA LYS A 477 121.50 71.06 13.63
C LYS A 477 122.26 71.76 14.74
#